data_AF-A0AAD3NFK4-F1
#
_entry.id   AF-A0AAD3NFK4-F1
#
_cell.length_a   1.000
_cell.length_b   1.000
_cell.length_c   1.000
_cell.angle_alpha   90.00
_cell.angle_beta   90.00
_cell.angle_gamma   90.00
#
_symmetry.space_group_name_H-M   'P 1'
#
loop_
_entity.id
_entity.type
_entity.pdbx_description
1 polymer ?
#
loop_
_entity_poly.entity_id
_entity_poly.type
_entity_poly.pdbx_seq_one_letter_code
_entity_poly.pdbx_strand_id
1 'polypeptide(L)'
;MSDRWGRHFLAAQKKPAKLSSSVEEDALRHDVATGAICREVYIHAERMSSNTSVTRVHVSSVGQAQKAPVHLMPCEIEHNGSAQVSQYLTATTKDRKYEKTVSFRGRGLKGQELSCPQGYTGLVLKEINKPGSDQEDRTVKVSSVFDKLTYWNLETPPNSDDTIVMAMDWPELAEAIHGPVED
;
A
#
# COMPACT_ATOMS: atom_id res chain seq x y z
N MET A 1 16.00 19.52 -20.30
CA MET A 1 16.57 18.15 -20.17
C MET A 1 16.59 17.77 -18.70
N SER A 2 15.47 17.28 -18.17
CA SER A 2 15.36 16.55 -16.91
C SER A 2 13.89 16.18 -16.82
N ASP A 3 13.55 14.88 -16.78
CA ASP A 3 12.24 14.36 -16.34
C ASP A 3 12.21 12.84 -16.50
N ARG A 4 12.91 12.14 -15.60
CA ARG A 4 12.99 10.69 -15.61
C ARG A 4 12.77 10.12 -14.21
N TRP A 5 11.52 10.05 -13.75
CA TRP A 5 11.19 9.30 -12.52
C TRP A 5 9.83 8.60 -12.65
N GLY A 6 9.85 7.29 -12.87
CA GLY A 6 8.71 6.43 -12.60
C GLY A 6 8.62 6.23 -11.09
N ARG A 7 7.82 7.05 -10.40
CA ARG A 7 7.67 6.97 -8.94
C ARG A 7 6.81 5.74 -8.59
N HIS A 8 7.39 4.77 -7.89
CA HIS A 8 6.62 3.76 -7.18
C HIS A 8 6.27 4.35 -5.82
N PHE A 9 4.98 4.39 -5.49
CA PHE A 9 4.49 4.93 -4.22
C PHE A 9 4.10 3.78 -3.29
N LEU A 10 4.48 3.89 -2.03
CA LEU A 10 3.98 3.04 -0.95
C LEU A 10 2.75 3.72 -0.34
N ALA A 11 1.63 3.01 -0.31
CA ALA A 11 0.41 3.45 0.36
C ALA A 11 -0.07 2.36 1.32
N ALA A 12 -0.78 2.75 2.38
CA ALA A 12 -1.46 1.81 3.27
C ALA A 12 -2.97 1.85 3.01
N GLN A 13 -3.62 0.69 3.03
CA GLN A 13 -5.07 0.58 2.87
C GLN A 13 -5.65 -0.31 3.97
N LYS A 14 -6.74 0.14 4.62
CA LYS A 14 -7.50 -0.67 5.57
C LYS A 14 -8.18 -1.81 4.81
N LYS A 15 -7.97 -3.05 5.24
CA LYS A 15 -8.59 -4.25 4.66
C LYS A 15 -10.11 -4.17 4.86
N PRO A 16 -10.92 -4.55 3.86
CA PRO A 16 -12.37 -4.64 4.03
C PRO A 16 -12.70 -5.74 5.05
N ALA A 17 -13.63 -5.46 5.96
CA ALA A 17 -14.13 -6.45 6.91
C ALA A 17 -14.84 -7.60 6.16
N LYS A 18 -14.49 -8.86 6.46
CA LYS A 18 -15.23 -10.01 5.93
C LYS A 18 -16.57 -10.10 6.66
N LEU A 19 -17.67 -9.84 5.95
CA LEU A 19 -19.01 -10.22 6.40
C LEU A 19 -19.08 -11.75 6.39
N SER A 20 -19.28 -12.37 7.55
CA SER A 20 -19.53 -13.81 7.65
C SER A 20 -20.88 -14.14 7.02
N SER A 21 -20.87 -14.94 5.97
CA SER A 21 -22.07 -15.53 5.37
C SER A 21 -22.71 -16.51 6.36
N SER A 22 -23.92 -16.22 6.83
CA SER A 22 -24.87 -17.25 7.26
C SER A 22 -26.09 -17.11 6.36
N VAL A 23 -26.35 -18.21 5.64
CA VAL A 23 -27.44 -18.39 4.69
C VAL A 23 -28.68 -18.77 5.49
N GLU A 24 -29.80 -18.08 5.26
CA GLU A 24 -31.12 -18.65 5.48
C GLU A 24 -32.00 -18.27 4.30
N GLU A 25 -32.41 -19.30 3.57
CA GLU A 25 -33.10 -19.28 2.30
C GLU A 25 -34.56 -19.64 2.61
N ASP A 26 -35.48 -18.68 2.46
CA ASP A 26 -36.91 -18.99 2.43
C ASP A 26 -37.58 -18.26 1.27
N ALA A 27 -38.09 -19.08 0.36
CA ALA A 27 -38.76 -18.69 -0.86
C ALA A 27 -40.26 -18.45 -0.61
N LEU A 28 -40.86 -17.51 -1.37
CA LEU A 28 -41.88 -17.79 -2.40
C LEU A 28 -42.82 -16.60 -2.67
N ARG A 29 -42.91 -16.31 -3.98
CA ARG A 29 -44.08 -15.91 -4.81
C ARG A 29 -44.41 -14.43 -5.04
N HIS A 30 -44.20 -14.10 -6.32
CA HIS A 30 -45.03 -13.31 -7.26
C HIS A 30 -45.28 -11.84 -6.83
N ASP A 31 -45.06 -10.82 -7.66
CA ASP A 31 -45.48 -10.76 -9.06
C ASP A 31 -44.94 -9.47 -9.71
N VAL A 32 -44.95 -9.46 -11.05
CA VAL A 32 -44.93 -8.30 -11.97
C VAL A 32 -43.70 -7.39 -12.04
N ALA A 33 -43.03 -7.54 -13.18
CA ALA A 33 -42.21 -6.57 -13.90
C ALA A 33 -42.47 -5.08 -13.59
N THR A 34 -41.45 -4.38 -13.12
CA THR A 34 -41.26 -2.96 -13.45
C THR A 34 -39.78 -2.62 -13.35
N GLY A 35 -39.21 -2.16 -14.47
CA GLY A 35 -38.09 -1.22 -14.57
C GLY A 35 -36.90 -1.41 -13.63
N ALA A 36 -35.79 -1.89 -14.20
CA ALA A 36 -34.46 -1.64 -13.67
C ALA A 36 -34.24 -0.14 -13.48
N ILE A 37 -34.49 0.37 -12.28
CA ILE A 37 -33.95 1.65 -11.83
C ILE A 37 -32.59 1.30 -11.23
N CYS A 38 -31.62 1.05 -12.12
CA CYS A 38 -30.23 1.35 -11.79
C CYS A 38 -30.22 2.84 -11.43
N ARG A 39 -30.23 3.14 -10.13
CA ARG A 39 -29.80 4.45 -9.67
C ARG A 39 -28.30 4.51 -9.95
N GLU A 40 -27.97 4.85 -11.20
CA GLU A 40 -26.77 5.63 -11.49
C GLU A 40 -26.86 6.84 -10.57
N VAL A 41 -26.08 6.81 -9.50
CA VAL A 41 -25.81 7.99 -8.71
C VAL A 41 -25.04 8.92 -9.64
N TYR A 42 -25.79 9.81 -10.29
CA TYR A 42 -25.28 10.93 -11.05
C TYR A 42 -24.61 11.86 -10.03
N ILE A 43 -23.32 11.67 -9.78
CA ILE A 43 -22.52 12.69 -9.09
C ILE A 43 -22.40 13.85 -10.08
N HIS A 44 -23.34 14.78 -10.00
CA HIS A 44 -23.18 16.12 -10.56
C HIS A 44 -22.09 16.83 -9.74
N ALA A 45 -20.83 16.53 -10.07
CA ALA A 45 -19.72 17.35 -9.63
C ALA A 45 -19.66 18.55 -10.58
N GLU A 46 -20.38 19.62 -10.24
CA GLU A 46 -20.12 20.94 -10.81
C GLU A 46 -18.67 21.29 -10.53
N ARG A 47 -17.85 21.20 -11.59
CA ARG A 47 -16.41 21.43 -11.55
C ARG A 47 -16.18 22.93 -11.50
N MET A 48 -16.22 23.52 -10.32
CA MET A 48 -15.66 24.86 -10.11
C MET A 48 -14.15 24.79 -10.38
N SER A 49 -13.69 25.66 -11.26
CA SER A 49 -12.31 25.72 -11.75
C SER A 49 -11.33 25.95 -10.60
N SER A 50 -10.78 24.85 -10.08
CA SER A 50 -9.49 24.82 -9.42
C SER A 50 -8.54 24.05 -10.32
N ASN A 51 -7.35 24.58 -10.58
CA ASN A 51 -6.27 23.91 -11.32
C ASN A 51 -5.66 22.75 -10.49
N THR A 52 -6.51 21.91 -9.89
CA THR A 52 -6.12 20.81 -9.01
C THR A 52 -6.19 19.52 -9.80
N SER A 53 -5.03 18.95 -10.13
CA SER A 53 -4.94 17.61 -10.70
C SER A 53 -5.39 16.57 -9.67
N VAL A 54 -6.18 15.59 -10.11
CA VAL A 54 -6.67 14.51 -9.26
C VAL A 54 -5.85 13.24 -9.52
N THR A 55 -5.43 12.54 -8.45
CA THR A 55 -4.86 11.19 -8.57
C THR A 55 -5.93 10.14 -8.28
N ARG A 56 -6.29 9.35 -9.30
CA ARG A 56 -7.25 8.25 -9.20
C ARG A 56 -6.51 6.93 -8.97
N VAL A 57 -6.94 6.16 -7.97
CA VAL A 57 -6.37 4.85 -7.63
C VAL A 57 -7.31 3.74 -8.09
N HIS A 58 -6.86 2.89 -9.01
CA HIS A 58 -7.56 1.65 -9.37
C HIS A 58 -7.25 0.55 -8.36
N VAL A 59 -8.18 0.33 -7.42
CA VAL A 59 -8.07 -0.67 -6.33
C VAL A 59 -8.70 -2.02 -6.66
N SER A 60 -9.30 -2.20 -7.83
CA SER A 60 -9.98 -3.45 -8.24
C SER A 60 -9.08 -4.69 -8.20
N SER A 61 -7.75 -4.51 -8.28
CA SER A 61 -6.79 -5.61 -8.24
C SER A 61 -6.26 -5.95 -6.85
N VAL A 62 -6.62 -5.24 -5.77
CA VAL A 62 -6.01 -5.48 -4.43
C VAL A 62 -6.15 -6.94 -3.98
N GLY A 63 -7.34 -7.55 -4.14
CA GLY A 63 -7.59 -8.94 -3.74
C GLY A 63 -6.90 -10.00 -4.61
N GLN A 64 -6.42 -9.63 -5.81
CA GLN A 64 -5.76 -10.52 -6.78
C GLN A 64 -4.27 -10.20 -6.95
N ALA A 65 -3.80 -9.10 -6.37
CA ALA A 65 -2.44 -8.61 -6.51
C ALA A 65 -1.46 -9.56 -5.80
N GLN A 66 -0.30 -9.76 -6.44
CA GLN A 66 0.76 -10.60 -5.88
C GLN A 66 1.38 -9.95 -4.65
N LYS A 67 1.78 -10.79 -3.68
CA LYS A 67 2.54 -10.34 -2.53
C LYS A 67 3.99 -10.09 -2.93
N ALA A 68 4.51 -8.90 -2.64
CA ALA A 68 5.90 -8.55 -2.93
C ALA A 68 6.73 -8.45 -1.64
N PRO A 69 7.96 -8.98 -1.61
CA PRO A 69 8.90 -8.66 -0.55
C PRO A 69 9.33 -7.19 -0.67
N VAL A 70 9.29 -6.46 0.45
CA VAL A 70 9.66 -5.05 0.52
C VAL A 70 10.79 -4.87 1.52
N HIS A 71 11.80 -4.10 1.14
CA HIS A 71 12.97 -3.78 1.97
C HIS A 71 13.12 -2.26 2.08
N LEU A 72 13.15 -1.74 3.31
CA LEU A 72 13.52 -0.36 3.60
C LEU A 72 15.01 -0.31 3.95
N MET A 73 15.81 0.29 3.07
CA MET A 73 17.26 0.36 3.20
C MET A 73 17.70 1.62 3.96
N PRO A 74 18.79 1.58 4.75
CA PRO A 74 19.32 2.75 5.47
C PRO A 74 20.22 3.60 4.55
N CYS A 75 19.84 3.73 3.28
CA CYS A 75 20.57 4.47 2.27
C CYS A 75 19.66 4.83 1.09
N GLU A 76 19.98 5.93 0.42
CA GLU A 76 19.35 6.30 -0.84
C GLU A 76 20.02 5.58 -2.02
N ILE A 77 19.21 5.12 -2.96
CA ILE A 77 19.67 4.50 -4.21
C ILE A 77 19.14 5.35 -5.36
N GLU A 78 20.04 6.08 -6.04
CA GLU A 78 19.65 6.98 -7.13
C GLU A 78 19.03 6.25 -8.33
N HIS A 79 19.41 4.98 -8.53
CA HIS A 79 18.85 4.19 -9.61
C HIS A 79 17.45 3.68 -9.26
N ASN A 80 16.45 4.10 -10.03
CA ASN A 80 15.09 3.58 -9.97
C ASN A 80 14.81 2.69 -11.19
N GLY A 81 14.79 1.38 -10.97
CA GLY A 81 14.64 0.39 -12.03
C GLY A 81 14.70 -1.04 -11.50
N SER A 82 14.79 -2.00 -12.42
CA SER A 82 14.92 -3.41 -12.06
C SER A 82 16.26 -3.68 -11.39
N ALA A 83 16.25 -4.54 -10.37
CA ALA A 83 17.44 -4.99 -9.67
C ALA A 83 17.35 -6.48 -9.35
N GLN A 84 18.50 -7.17 -9.37
CA GLN A 84 18.57 -8.61 -9.07
C GLN A 84 18.59 -8.87 -7.56
N VAL A 85 17.53 -8.41 -6.86
CA VAL A 85 17.42 -8.45 -5.39
C VAL A 85 17.49 -9.89 -4.86
N SER A 86 16.81 -10.82 -5.54
CA SER A 86 16.81 -12.24 -5.16
C SER A 86 18.22 -12.83 -5.15
N GLN A 87 19.03 -12.51 -6.16
CA GLN A 87 20.38 -13.04 -6.33
C GLN A 87 21.39 -12.43 -5.37
N TYR A 88 21.31 -11.12 -5.08
CA TYR A 88 22.37 -10.44 -4.32
C TYR A 88 21.99 -10.14 -2.87
N LEU A 89 20.73 -9.78 -2.60
CA LEU A 89 20.28 -9.40 -1.26
C LEU A 89 19.62 -10.59 -0.56
N THR A 90 18.60 -11.19 -1.17
CA THR A 90 17.83 -12.27 -0.55
C THR A 90 18.70 -13.52 -0.33
N ALA A 91 19.48 -13.93 -1.34
CA ALA A 91 20.34 -15.10 -1.25
C ALA A 91 21.45 -14.99 -0.19
N THR A 92 21.86 -13.77 0.17
CA THR A 92 22.93 -13.52 1.17
C THR A 92 22.39 -13.13 2.53
N THR A 93 21.07 -12.99 2.66
CA THR A 93 20.40 -12.68 3.92
C THR A 93 20.49 -13.88 4.86
N LYS A 94 21.06 -13.68 6.04
CA LYS A 94 21.07 -14.66 7.13
C LYS A 94 19.88 -14.36 8.03
N ASP A 95 18.97 -15.32 8.15
CA ASP A 95 17.78 -15.22 8.99
C ASP A 95 17.91 -16.18 10.17
N ARG A 96 18.20 -15.65 11.35
CA ARG A 96 18.25 -16.39 12.61
C ARG A 96 17.11 -15.90 13.49
N LYS A 97 16.64 -16.74 14.42
CA LYS A 97 15.42 -16.53 15.23
C LYS A 97 15.16 -15.09 15.73
N TYR A 98 16.21 -14.31 16.01
CA TYR A 98 16.10 -12.93 16.50
C TYR A 98 16.99 -11.93 15.75
N GLU A 99 17.60 -12.33 14.64
CA GLU A 99 18.59 -11.50 13.95
C GLU A 99 18.57 -11.78 12.45
N LYS A 100 18.15 -10.79 11.67
CA LYS A 100 18.33 -10.79 10.22
C LYS A 100 19.55 -9.96 9.88
N THR A 101 20.49 -10.51 9.12
CA THR A 101 21.69 -9.76 8.67
C THR A 101 21.94 -9.93 7.19
N VAL A 102 22.46 -8.89 6.54
CA VAL A 102 22.87 -8.92 5.14
C VAL A 102 24.04 -7.96 4.91
N SER A 103 24.81 -8.15 3.84
CA SER A 103 25.79 -7.15 3.41
C SER A 103 25.26 -6.43 2.18
N PHE A 104 25.26 -5.10 2.21
CA PHE A 104 24.94 -4.26 1.06
C PHE A 104 26.10 -3.32 0.78
N ARG A 105 26.67 -3.39 -0.43
CA ARG A 105 27.86 -2.61 -0.84
C ARG A 105 29.04 -2.76 0.14
N GLY A 106 29.23 -3.97 0.70
CA GLY A 106 30.30 -4.26 1.65
C GLY A 106 30.02 -3.85 3.09
N ARG A 107 28.85 -3.25 3.38
CA ARG A 107 28.47 -2.83 4.73
C ARG A 107 27.47 -3.81 5.34
N GLY A 108 27.71 -4.20 6.58
CA GLY A 108 26.80 -5.07 7.33
C GLY A 108 25.55 -4.32 7.77
N LEU A 109 24.39 -4.87 7.46
CA LEU A 109 23.08 -4.37 7.87
C LEU A 109 22.44 -5.37 8.83
N LYS A 110 21.71 -4.83 9.80
CA LYS A 110 20.86 -5.60 10.72
C LYS A 110 19.41 -5.28 10.43
N GLY A 111 18.57 -6.30 10.37
CA GLY A 111 17.21 -6.17 9.90
C GLY A 111 16.19 -6.73 10.88
N GLN A 112 15.00 -6.16 10.80
CA GLN A 112 13.80 -6.61 11.51
C GLN A 112 12.63 -6.63 10.53
N GLU A 113 11.76 -7.62 10.68
CA GLU A 113 10.49 -7.63 9.97
C GLU A 113 9.48 -6.78 10.73
N LEU A 114 8.90 -5.80 10.04
CA LEU A 114 7.82 -4.96 10.54
C LEU A 114 6.53 -5.39 9.84
N SER A 115 5.56 -5.86 10.62
CA SER A 115 4.22 -6.15 10.13
C SER A 115 3.46 -4.85 9.88
N CYS A 116 2.62 -4.83 8.86
CA CYS A 116 1.65 -3.75 8.70
C CYS A 116 0.71 -3.70 9.92
N PRO A 117 0.20 -2.51 10.29
CA PRO A 117 -0.70 -2.37 11.43
C PRO A 117 -1.96 -3.21 11.29
N GLN A 118 -2.57 -3.61 12.41
CA GLN A 118 -3.72 -4.50 12.40
C GLN A 118 -4.85 -3.96 11.54
N GLY A 119 -5.37 -4.78 10.63
CA GLY A 119 -6.42 -4.37 9.70
C GLY A 119 -5.92 -3.57 8.50
N TYR A 120 -4.61 -3.38 8.31
CA TYR A 120 -4.03 -2.71 7.15
C TYR A 120 -3.27 -3.67 6.24
N THR A 121 -3.09 -3.26 4.98
CA THR A 121 -2.15 -3.83 4.01
C THR A 121 -1.37 -2.73 3.33
N GLY A 122 -0.12 -3.01 2.99
CA GLY A 122 0.67 -2.17 2.12
C GLY A 122 0.31 -2.39 0.65
N LEU A 123 0.30 -1.30 -0.12
CA LEU A 123 0.09 -1.26 -1.57
C LEU A 123 1.32 -0.69 -2.25
N VAL A 124 1.76 -1.35 -3.33
CA VAL A 124 2.74 -0.80 -4.27
C VAL A 124 1.98 -0.29 -5.49
N LEU A 125 1.99 1.02 -5.67
CA LEU A 125 1.26 1.68 -6.74
C LEU A 125 2.17 1.96 -7.94
N LYS A 126 1.66 1.70 -9.14
CA LYS A 126 2.32 2.01 -10.40
C LYS A 126 1.43 2.90 -11.25
N GLU A 127 2.01 3.97 -11.75
CA GLU A 127 1.36 4.90 -12.67
C GLU A 127 1.06 4.21 -14.01
N ILE A 128 -0.17 4.38 -14.51
CA ILE A 128 -0.63 3.75 -15.76
C ILE A 128 -0.08 4.53 -16.96
N ASN A 129 -0.22 5.85 -16.92
CA ASN A 129 0.24 6.78 -17.95
C ASN A 129 1.08 7.87 -17.29
N LYS A 130 2.24 8.19 -17.89
CA LYS A 130 3.04 9.33 -17.44
C LYS A 130 2.32 10.63 -17.85
N PRO A 131 1.94 11.51 -16.92
CA PRO A 131 1.33 12.80 -17.25
C PRO A 131 2.33 13.64 -18.05
N GLY A 132 1.84 14.40 -19.04
CA GLY A 132 2.66 15.36 -19.78
C GLY A 132 3.02 16.59 -18.94
N SER A 133 2.26 16.86 -17.89
CA SER A 133 2.43 17.98 -16.96
C SER A 133 1.82 17.68 -15.59
N ASP A 134 2.21 18.43 -14.55
CA ASP A 134 1.67 18.29 -13.19
C ASP A 134 0.20 18.74 -13.06
N GLN A 135 -0.35 19.39 -14.09
CA GLN A 135 -1.74 19.84 -14.15
C GLN A 135 -2.71 18.76 -14.64
N GLU A 136 -2.19 17.64 -15.14
CA GLU A 136 -2.99 16.53 -15.64
C GLU A 136 -3.41 15.58 -14.52
N ASP A 137 -4.64 15.08 -14.63
CA ASP A 137 -5.12 14.00 -13.78
C ASP A 137 -4.24 12.75 -13.92
N ARG A 138 -3.93 12.12 -12.80
CA ARG A 138 -3.05 10.94 -12.73
C ARG A 138 -3.87 9.71 -12.43
N THR A 139 -3.49 8.60 -13.04
CA THR A 139 -4.10 7.30 -12.73
C THR A 139 -3.03 6.32 -12.33
N VAL A 140 -3.17 5.76 -11.12
CA VAL A 140 -2.29 4.73 -10.58
C VAL A 140 -3.07 3.44 -10.35
N LYS A 141 -2.41 2.30 -10.54
CA LYS A 141 -2.97 0.98 -10.26
C LYS A 141 -2.14 0.26 -9.20
N VAL A 142 -2.78 -0.66 -8.48
CA VAL A 142 -2.08 -1.56 -7.57
C VAL A 142 -1.28 -2.58 -8.40
N SER A 143 0.03 -2.56 -8.21
CA SER A 143 0.97 -3.49 -8.85
C SER A 143 1.23 -4.73 -8.01
N SER A 144 1.35 -4.55 -6.69
CA SER A 144 1.53 -5.62 -5.72
C SER A 144 1.08 -5.14 -4.34
N VAL A 145 0.97 -6.08 -3.41
CA VAL A 145 0.61 -5.82 -2.01
C VAL A 145 1.67 -6.41 -1.09
N PHE A 146 1.70 -5.97 0.17
CA PHE A 146 2.54 -6.57 1.20
C PHE A 146 1.87 -6.45 2.56
N ASP A 147 2.02 -7.46 3.41
CA ASP A 147 1.54 -7.44 4.80
C ASP A 147 2.67 -7.08 5.79
N LYS A 148 3.90 -7.02 5.30
CA LYS A 148 5.11 -6.80 6.08
C LYS A 148 6.24 -6.28 5.21
N LEU A 149 7.17 -5.57 5.81
CA LEU A 149 8.41 -5.13 5.18
C LEU A 149 9.61 -5.49 6.06
N THR A 150 10.77 -5.66 5.46
CA THR A 150 12.02 -5.75 6.21
C THR A 150 12.63 -4.37 6.32
N TYR A 151 12.75 -3.86 7.54
CA TYR A 151 13.51 -2.66 7.83
C TYR A 151 14.95 -3.03 8.14
N TRP A 152 15.89 -2.33 7.49
CA TRP A 152 17.32 -2.50 7.68
C TRP A 152 17.93 -1.26 8.31
N ASN A 153 18.72 -1.46 9.36
CA ASN A 153 19.51 -0.42 10.00
C ASN A 153 21.01 -0.72 9.84
N LEU A 154 21.82 0.33 9.90
CA LEU A 154 23.26 0.24 9.78
C LEU A 154 23.86 -0.04 11.16
N GLU A 155 24.58 -1.16 11.27
CA GLU A 155 25.39 -1.58 12.44
C GLU A 155 24.62 -1.88 13.75
N THR A 156 23.58 -1.12 14.08
CA THR A 156 22.70 -1.33 15.23
C THR A 156 21.47 -2.15 14.84
N PRO A 157 21.01 -3.09 15.70
CA PRO A 157 19.73 -3.74 15.47
C PRO A 157 18.60 -2.70 15.50
N PRO A 158 17.58 -2.84 14.63
CA PRO A 158 16.35 -2.07 14.77
C PRO A 158 15.76 -2.18 16.18
N ASN A 159 15.18 -1.09 16.67
CA ASN A 159 14.60 -1.00 18.00
C ASN A 159 13.32 -0.13 18.01
N SER A 160 12.69 0.00 19.17
CA SER A 160 11.42 0.73 19.34
C SER A 160 11.51 2.23 19.08
N ASP A 161 12.70 2.82 19.19
CA ASP A 161 12.91 4.26 19.07
C ASP A 161 13.17 4.67 17.61
N ASP A 162 13.28 3.70 16.69
CA ASP A 162 13.40 3.97 15.28
C ASP A 162 12.10 4.58 14.74
N THR A 163 12.21 5.69 14.03
CA THR A 163 11.05 6.48 13.58
C THR A 163 10.04 5.69 12.75
N ILE A 164 10.51 4.74 11.94
CA ILE A 164 9.64 3.87 11.15
C ILE A 164 8.87 2.87 12.01
N VAL A 165 9.47 2.40 13.12
CA VAL A 165 8.82 1.48 14.06
C VAL A 165 7.71 2.23 14.78
N MET A 166 8.02 3.42 15.32
CA MET A 166 7.02 4.30 15.93
C MET A 166 5.90 4.70 14.96
N ALA A 167 6.21 4.91 13.68
CA ALA A 167 5.22 5.28 12.66
C ALA A 167 4.22 4.15 12.37
N MET A 168 4.54 2.89 12.66
CA MET A 168 3.61 1.78 12.50
C MET A 168 2.46 1.84 13.52
N ASP A 169 2.63 2.50 14.66
CA ASP A 169 1.57 2.63 15.66
C ASP A 169 0.58 3.77 15.33
N TRP A 170 0.96 4.67 14.42
CA TRP A 170 0.15 5.86 14.09
C TRP A 170 -1.28 5.54 13.60
N PRO A 171 -1.54 4.51 12.76
CA PRO A 171 -2.89 4.25 12.28
C PRO A 171 -3.90 3.91 13.40
N GLU A 172 -3.47 3.21 14.44
CA GLU A 172 -4.32 2.91 15.60
C GLU A 172 -4.69 4.20 16.35
N LEU A 173 -3.68 5.05 16.62
CA LEU A 173 -3.90 6.35 17.25
C LEU A 173 -4.80 7.26 16.40
N ALA A 174 -4.61 7.26 15.07
CA ALA A 174 -5.42 8.04 14.15
C ALA A 174 -6.89 7.57 14.16
N GLU A 175 -7.16 6.28 14.27
CA GLU A 175 -8.52 5.75 14.39
C GLU A 175 -9.21 6.21 15.68
N ALA A 176 -8.48 6.24 16.80
CA ALA A 176 -9.02 6.74 18.06
C ALA A 176 -9.33 8.26 18.03
N ILE A 177 -8.49 9.07 17.37
CA ILE A 177 -8.67 10.53 17.29
C ILE A 177 -9.81 10.91 16.34
N HIS A 178 -9.92 10.21 15.21
CA HIS A 178 -10.89 10.54 14.14
C HIS A 178 -12.15 9.67 14.19
N GLY A 179 -12.31 8.84 15.23
CA GLY A 179 -13.51 8.07 15.47
C GLY A 179 -14.74 8.98 15.65
N PRO A 180 -15.95 8.48 15.32
CA PRO A 180 -17.17 9.22 15.60
C PRO A 180 -17.30 9.45 17.11
N VAL A 181 -17.84 10.63 17.50
CA VAL A 181 -18.17 10.92 18.89
C VAL A 181 -19.51 10.26 19.21
N GLU A 182 -19.57 9.46 20.27
CA GLU A 182 -20.82 8.90 20.78
C GLU A 182 -21.62 10.02 21.48
N ASP A 183 -22.91 10.13 21.18
CA ASP A 183 -23.85 11.11 21.75
C ASP A 183 -24.32 10.73 23.17
#